data_AF-A0A971KRJ6-F1
#
_entry.id   AF-A0A971KRJ6-F1
#
_cell.length_a   1.000
_cell.length_b   1.000
_cell.length_c   1.000
_cell.angle_alpha   90.00
_cell.angle_beta   90.00
_cell.angle_gamma   90.00
#
_symmetry.space_group_name_H-M   'P 1'
#
loop_
_entity.id
_entity.type
_entity.pdbx_description
1 polymer ?
#
loop_
_entity_poly.entity_id
_entity_poly.type
_entity_poly.pdbx_seq_one_letter_code
_entity_poly.pdbx_strand_id
1 'polypeptide(L)'
;MKTTEDKLKELIKKLDFGDVRVLGAGILLLLLPIIFLAFLSGSGGKKRAVVIDQGRLEQMAARKNVFNFGQKQAESAIKTNKETVKTGSGTWFSKKTPEQAIADELRYAMQIIERSKPDYRFPSDFTSAQKQAYLAEHNESLTSGRGALEMGNYSEAERLLKAAYEEGTGNPFLMAYAMGELCSLYEKIGDLKALEGAFKLYMEAIGKMPEGFGGGNLGAAVRNAFMSLKTLRESVASGRASSYVAQDQITSSMPILPSDIEPGIIKTLKTFPAKFD
;
A
#
# COMPACT_ATOMS: atom_id res chain seq x y z
N MET A 1 -57.69 19.73 -5.89
CA MET A 1 -56.22 19.79 -5.78
C MET A 1 -55.76 18.59 -4.99
N LYS A 2 -54.95 17.68 -5.57
CA LYS A 2 -54.36 16.55 -4.84
C LYS A 2 -53.20 17.07 -3.99
N THR A 3 -53.25 16.80 -2.70
CA THR A 3 -52.29 17.22 -1.68
C THR A 3 -50.93 16.57 -1.89
N THR A 4 -49.85 17.24 -1.47
CA THR A 4 -48.46 16.78 -1.61
C THR A 4 -48.22 15.39 -1.00
N GLU A 5 -48.98 15.03 0.03
CA GLU A 5 -48.95 13.71 0.67
C GLU A 5 -49.46 12.59 -0.23
N ASP A 6 -50.43 12.86 -1.12
CA ASP A 6 -50.98 11.87 -2.03
C ASP A 6 -49.98 11.52 -3.15
N LYS A 7 -49.20 12.52 -3.59
CA LYS A 7 -48.10 12.33 -4.55
C LYS A 7 -46.95 11.55 -3.93
N LEU A 8 -46.68 11.73 -2.64
CA LEU A 8 -45.62 11.01 -1.93
C LEU A 8 -45.97 9.52 -1.76
N LYS A 9 -47.23 9.23 -1.42
CA LYS A 9 -47.73 7.85 -1.32
C LYS A 9 -47.73 7.12 -2.66
N GLU A 10 -47.96 7.83 -3.76
CA GLU A 10 -47.90 7.28 -5.11
C GLU A 10 -46.46 6.98 -5.57
N LEU A 11 -45.49 7.80 -5.17
CA LEU A 11 -44.06 7.58 -5.45
C LEU A 11 -43.47 6.44 -4.62
N ILE A 12 -43.88 6.28 -3.36
CA ILE A 12 -43.45 5.17 -2.49
C ILE A 12 -44.03 3.83 -2.97
N LYS A 13 -45.25 3.82 -3.54
CA LYS A 13 -45.83 2.63 -4.18
C LYS A 13 -45.13 2.23 -5.48
N LYS A 14 -44.36 3.13 -6.11
CA LYS A 14 -43.60 2.88 -7.34
C LYS A 14 -42.18 2.36 -7.09
N LEU A 15 -41.68 2.38 -5.85
CA LEU A 15 -40.43 1.71 -5.52
C LEU A 15 -40.70 0.23 -5.25
N ASP A 16 -40.24 -0.61 -6.16
CA ASP A 16 -40.36 -2.05 -6.02
C ASP A 16 -39.45 -2.54 -4.87
N PHE A 17 -40.04 -3.11 -3.83
CA PHE A 17 -39.35 -3.53 -2.61
C PHE A 17 -38.31 -4.65 -2.85
N GLY A 18 -38.34 -5.29 -4.02
CA GLY A 18 -37.33 -6.25 -4.44
C GLY A 18 -35.98 -5.59 -4.78
N ASP A 19 -36.00 -4.45 -5.47
CA ASP A 19 -34.79 -3.83 -6.01
C ASP A 19 -33.97 -3.10 -4.92
N VAL A 20 -34.67 -2.54 -3.93
CA VAL A 20 -34.04 -1.92 -2.75
C VAL A 20 -33.34 -2.95 -1.87
N ARG A 21 -33.87 -4.18 -1.79
CA ARG A 21 -33.23 -5.27 -1.03
C ARG A 21 -31.97 -5.79 -1.71
N VAL A 22 -31.98 -5.86 -3.04
CA VAL A 22 -30.80 -6.25 -3.83
C VAL A 22 -29.73 -5.15 -3.78
N LEU A 23 -30.13 -3.88 -3.84
CA LEU A 23 -29.23 -2.73 -3.68
C LEU A 23 -28.62 -2.69 -2.27
N GLY A 24 -29.44 -2.90 -1.22
CA GLY A 24 -28.98 -2.97 0.16
C GLY A 24 -28.02 -4.13 0.41
N ALA A 25 -28.32 -5.31 -0.13
CA ALA A 25 -27.43 -6.46 -0.08
C ALA A 25 -26.11 -6.20 -0.83
N GLY A 26 -26.15 -5.51 -1.98
CA GLY A 26 -24.96 -5.13 -2.74
C GLY A 26 -24.06 -4.14 -2.00
N ILE A 27 -24.65 -3.15 -1.33
CA ILE A 27 -23.90 -2.19 -0.49
C ILE A 27 -23.30 -2.89 0.73
N LEU A 28 -24.02 -3.83 1.35
CA LEU A 28 -23.51 -4.63 2.46
C LEU A 28 -22.33 -5.51 2.05
N LEU A 29 -22.39 -6.11 0.85
CA LEU A 29 -21.31 -6.92 0.27
C LEU A 29 -20.09 -6.07 -0.09
N LEU A 30 -20.29 -4.81 -0.49
CA LEU A 30 -19.22 -3.85 -0.77
C LEU A 30 -18.55 -3.31 0.51
N LEU A 31 -19.28 -3.28 1.63
CA LEU A 31 -18.73 -2.87 2.93
C LEU A 31 -17.97 -4.00 3.66
N LEU A 32 -18.24 -5.26 3.35
CA LEU A 32 -17.57 -6.44 3.92
C LEU A 32 -16.02 -6.38 3.89
N PRO A 33 -15.34 -6.03 2.77
CA PRO A 33 -13.88 -5.90 2.76
C PRO A 33 -13.37 -4.73 3.61
N ILE A 34 -14.14 -3.64 3.72
CA ILE A 34 -13.79 -2.47 4.53
C ILE A 34 -13.93 -2.81 6.03
N ILE A 35 -14.96 -3.56 6.39
CA ILE A 35 -15.17 -4.06 7.75
C ILE A 35 -14.09 -5.10 8.11
N PHE A 36 -13.70 -5.96 7.16
CA PHE A 36 -12.59 -6.92 7.34
C PHE A 36 -11.24 -6.22 7.56
N LEU A 37 -10.95 -5.15 6.82
CA LEU A 37 -9.77 -4.30 7.03
C LEU A 37 -9.78 -3.60 8.39
N ALA A 38 -10.94 -3.11 8.83
CA ALA A 38 -11.10 -2.53 10.17
C ALA A 38 -10.95 -3.57 11.29
N PHE A 39 -11.36 -4.83 11.07
CA PHE A 39 -11.24 -5.90 12.05
C PHE A 39 -9.79 -6.41 12.21
N LEU A 40 -9.00 -6.44 11.13
CA LEU A 40 -7.56 -6.68 11.22
C LEU A 40 -6.82 -5.54 11.94
N SER A 41 -7.29 -4.30 11.79
CA SER A 41 -6.71 -3.13 12.48
C SER A 41 -7.17 -2.99 13.94
N GLY A 42 -8.31 -3.60 14.31
CA GLY A 42 -8.95 -3.47 15.62
C GLY A 42 -8.69 -4.62 16.61
N SER A 43 -8.08 -5.74 16.21
CA SER A 43 -7.74 -6.87 17.10
C SER A 43 -6.46 -6.62 17.94
N GLY A 44 -6.31 -5.41 18.49
CA GLY A 44 -5.27 -5.05 19.46
C GLY A 44 -5.65 -5.37 20.91
N GLY A 45 -6.59 -6.29 21.14
CA GLY A 45 -7.05 -6.69 22.46
C GLY A 45 -6.12 -7.67 23.17
N LYS A 46 -5.21 -7.14 23.99
CA LYS A 46 -4.52 -7.79 25.13
C LYS A 46 -4.27 -9.31 25.02
N LYS A 47 -3.28 -9.73 24.22
CA LYS A 47 -2.56 -11.00 24.47
C LYS A 47 -1.08 -10.84 24.16
N ARG A 48 -0.28 -10.92 25.23
CA ARG A 48 1.17 -11.14 25.33
C ARG A 48 2.00 -10.47 24.25
N ALA A 49 2.70 -9.41 24.65
CA ALA A 49 3.96 -9.04 24.03
C ALA A 49 4.82 -10.31 23.92
N VAL A 50 4.87 -10.90 22.73
CA VAL A 50 6.00 -11.73 22.34
C VAL A 50 7.10 -10.71 22.13
N VAL A 51 7.83 -10.43 23.22
CA VAL A 51 9.17 -9.90 23.12
C VAL A 51 9.88 -10.91 22.24
N ILE A 52 10.10 -10.53 20.98
CA ILE A 52 10.96 -11.29 20.09
C ILE A 52 12.36 -11.09 20.67
N ASP A 53 12.73 -12.03 21.54
CA ASP A 53 14.05 -12.15 22.10
C ASP A 53 15.05 -12.13 20.93
N GLN A 54 16.06 -11.25 21.00
CA GLN A 54 17.04 -11.06 19.92
C GLN A 54 17.68 -12.39 19.49
N GLY A 55 17.76 -13.37 20.40
CA GLY A 55 18.24 -14.73 20.09
C GLY A 55 17.38 -15.52 19.10
N ARG A 56 16.08 -15.21 18.94
CA ARG A 56 15.22 -15.82 17.91
C ARG A 56 15.32 -15.15 16.55
N LEU A 57 15.69 -13.86 16.50
CA LEU A 57 16.03 -13.18 15.25
C LEU A 57 17.35 -13.72 14.68
N GLU A 58 18.34 -13.99 15.54
CA GLU A 58 19.59 -14.63 15.12
C GLU A 58 19.38 -16.07 14.61
N GLN A 59 18.49 -16.85 15.25
CA GLN A 59 18.16 -18.20 14.76
C GLN A 59 17.37 -18.21 13.44
N MET A 60 16.66 -17.13 13.09
CA MET A 60 15.99 -16.99 11.80
C MET A 60 16.90 -16.38 10.72
N ALA A 61 17.81 -15.47 11.09
CA ALA A 61 18.86 -14.97 10.20
C ALA A 61 19.87 -16.08 9.84
N ALA A 62 20.18 -16.99 10.76
CA ALA A 62 21.05 -18.14 10.53
C ALA A 62 20.46 -19.19 9.56
N ARG A 63 19.15 -19.17 9.28
CA ARG A 63 18.51 -20.09 8.33
C ARG A 63 18.46 -19.57 6.89
N LYS A 64 19.04 -18.39 6.60
CA LYS A 64 19.14 -17.84 5.24
C LYS A 64 20.52 -18.00 4.59
N ASN A 65 21.42 -18.77 5.20
CA ASN A 65 22.68 -19.21 4.57
C ASN A 65 22.50 -20.60 3.94
N VAL A 66 21.75 -20.67 2.83
CA VAL A 66 21.67 -21.88 1.98
C VAL A 66 22.68 -21.82 0.82
N PHE A 67 23.52 -20.78 0.76
CA PHE A 67 24.70 -20.75 -0.10
C PHE A 67 25.91 -21.28 0.67
N ASN A 68 26.02 -22.61 0.75
CA ASN A 68 27.29 -23.24 1.06
C ASN A 68 28.09 -23.31 -0.25
N PHE A 69 28.95 -22.31 -0.51
CA PHE A 69 29.98 -22.49 -1.53
C PHE A 69 30.85 -23.65 -1.06
N GLY A 70 30.73 -24.79 -1.74
CA GLY A 70 31.41 -26.02 -1.40
C GLY A 70 32.92 -25.81 -1.32
N GLN A 71 33.39 -25.59 -0.10
CA GLN A 71 34.74 -25.89 0.35
C GLN A 71 34.87 -27.43 0.40
N LYS A 72 34.91 -28.06 -0.77
CA LYS A 72 35.28 -29.48 -0.96
C LYS A 72 36.02 -29.65 -2.28
N GLN A 73 37.22 -29.10 -2.36
CA GLN A 73 38.31 -29.65 -3.17
C GLN A 73 39.65 -29.03 -2.75
N ALA A 74 40.17 -29.47 -1.60
CA ALA A 74 41.57 -29.27 -1.25
C ALA A 74 42.09 -30.47 -0.43
N GLU A 75 41.75 -31.68 -0.87
CA GLU A 75 42.39 -32.93 -0.43
C GLU A 75 42.58 -33.84 -1.64
N SER A 76 43.54 -33.47 -2.49
CA SER A 76 44.35 -34.38 -3.32
C SER A 76 45.12 -33.57 -4.35
N ALA A 77 46.32 -33.11 -3.97
CA ALA A 77 47.49 -32.96 -4.85
C ALA A 77 48.61 -32.23 -4.11
N ILE A 78 49.11 -32.80 -3.00
CA ILE A 78 50.47 -32.46 -2.55
C ILE A 78 51.42 -33.31 -3.42
N LYS A 79 51.86 -32.73 -4.54
CA LYS A 79 53.16 -33.05 -5.13
C LYS A 79 53.99 -31.78 -5.09
N THR A 80 54.82 -31.75 -4.05
CA THR A 80 56.12 -31.08 -3.95
C THR A 80 56.57 -30.33 -5.22
N ASN A 81 56.61 -29.00 -5.13
CA ASN A 81 57.80 -28.31 -5.60
C ASN A 81 58.15 -27.16 -4.66
N LYS A 82 59.44 -27.09 -4.36
CA LYS A 82 60.03 -26.41 -3.22
C LYS A 82 60.61 -25.10 -3.73
N GLU A 83 59.90 -23.99 -3.56
CA GLU A 83 60.48 -22.66 -3.73
C GLU A 83 60.38 -21.87 -2.43
N THR A 84 61.55 -21.76 -1.80
CA THR A 84 61.90 -20.86 -0.72
C THR A 84 61.68 -19.41 -1.15
N VAL A 85 60.64 -18.76 -0.61
CA VAL A 85 60.56 -17.30 -0.56
C VAL A 85 60.81 -16.84 0.87
N LYS A 86 61.90 -16.08 1.02
CA LYS A 86 62.35 -15.42 2.25
C LYS A 86 61.21 -14.61 2.86
N THR A 87 60.95 -14.89 4.14
CA THR A 87 60.15 -14.09 5.06
C THR A 87 60.81 -12.73 5.27
N GLY A 88 60.33 -11.72 4.55
CA GLY A 88 60.52 -10.31 4.90
C GLY A 88 59.57 -9.93 6.03
N SER A 89 60.14 -9.58 7.17
CA SER A 89 59.46 -8.98 8.31
C SER A 89 58.77 -7.69 7.90
N GLY A 90 57.46 -7.77 7.68
CA GLY A 90 56.59 -6.62 7.51
C GLY A 90 55.38 -6.82 8.40
N THR A 91 55.24 -5.99 9.42
CA THR A 91 54.02 -5.76 10.18
C THR A 91 52.90 -5.30 9.23
N TRP A 92 52.08 -6.23 8.72
CA TRP A 92 51.01 -5.95 7.74
C TRP A 92 49.62 -6.38 8.21
N PHE A 93 49.44 -6.65 9.50
CA PHE A 93 48.10 -6.88 10.04
C PHE A 93 47.38 -5.55 10.23
N SER A 94 46.85 -4.98 9.14
CA SER A 94 45.67 -4.13 9.26
C SER A 94 44.55 -5.04 9.78
N LYS A 95 44.41 -5.10 11.10
CA LYS A 95 43.31 -5.79 11.77
C LYS A 95 42.04 -4.98 11.51
N LYS A 96 41.51 -5.09 10.28
CA LYS A 96 40.09 -4.80 10.08
C LYS A 96 39.35 -5.75 11.00
N THR A 97 38.50 -5.21 11.87
CA THR A 97 37.62 -6.07 12.66
C THR A 97 36.74 -6.86 11.69
N PRO A 98 36.25 -8.05 12.07
CA PRO A 98 35.30 -8.79 11.24
C PRO A 98 34.12 -7.91 10.79
N GLU A 99 33.66 -6.96 11.63
CA GLU A 99 32.61 -6.02 11.24
C GLU A 99 33.06 -5.04 10.15
N GLN A 100 34.31 -4.55 10.19
CA GLN A 100 34.86 -3.68 9.16
C GLN A 100 35.07 -4.41 7.83
N ALA A 101 35.47 -5.69 7.86
CA ALA A 101 35.57 -6.51 6.65
C ALA A 101 34.18 -6.72 6.02
N ILE A 102 33.16 -7.05 6.82
CA ILE A 102 31.78 -7.18 6.37
C ILE A 102 31.25 -5.84 5.82
N ALA A 103 31.52 -4.73 6.50
CA ALA A 103 31.09 -3.40 6.04
C ALA A 103 31.76 -2.99 4.71
N ASP A 104 33.01 -3.38 4.50
CA ASP A 104 33.72 -3.13 3.23
C ASP A 104 33.22 -4.04 2.11
N GLU A 105 32.96 -5.32 2.40
CA GLU A 105 32.33 -6.25 1.46
C GLU A 105 30.93 -5.80 1.05
N LEU A 106 30.12 -5.34 2.01
CA LEU A 106 28.79 -4.80 1.76
C LEU A 106 28.87 -3.55 0.89
N ARG A 107 29.80 -2.64 1.18
CA ARG A 107 30.01 -1.42 0.39
C ARG A 107 30.45 -1.75 -1.04
N TYR A 108 31.34 -2.73 -1.21
CA TYR A 108 31.77 -3.20 -2.51
C TYR A 108 30.62 -3.87 -3.30
N ALA A 109 29.82 -4.71 -2.64
CA ALA A 109 28.64 -5.33 -3.23
C ALA A 109 27.61 -4.27 -3.68
N MET A 110 27.31 -3.28 -2.84
CA MET A 110 26.45 -2.14 -3.18
C MET A 110 27.00 -1.37 -4.39
N GLN A 111 28.31 -1.12 -4.44
CA GLN A 111 28.94 -0.43 -5.56
C GLN A 111 28.84 -1.21 -6.87
N ILE A 112 28.95 -2.55 -6.84
CA ILE A 112 28.73 -3.39 -8.03
C ILE A 112 27.27 -3.29 -8.48
N ILE A 113 26.33 -3.40 -7.53
CA ILE A 113 24.89 -3.33 -7.82
C ILE A 113 24.53 -1.98 -8.44
N GLU A 114 25.01 -0.87 -7.88
CA GLU A 114 24.80 0.49 -8.42
C GLU A 114 25.37 0.66 -9.83
N ARG A 115 26.51 0.01 -10.13
CA ARG A 115 27.13 0.06 -11.46
C ARG A 115 26.43 -0.83 -12.48
N SER A 116 25.80 -1.91 -12.04
CA SER A 116 25.03 -2.80 -12.90
C SER A 116 23.62 -2.26 -13.09
N LYS A 117 23.41 -1.45 -14.12
CA LYS A 117 22.04 -1.15 -14.57
C LYS A 117 21.41 -2.44 -15.11
N PRO A 118 20.22 -2.84 -14.63
CA PRO A 118 19.52 -3.98 -15.19
C PRO A 118 19.23 -3.77 -16.69
N ASP A 119 19.68 -4.69 -17.55
CA ASP A 119 19.24 -4.75 -18.95
C ASP A 119 17.96 -5.59 -19.02
N TYR A 120 16.80 -4.93 -19.08
CA TYR A 120 15.52 -5.62 -19.14
C TYR A 120 15.23 -6.08 -20.56
N ARG A 121 15.35 -7.39 -20.79
CA ARG A 121 14.90 -8.03 -22.03
C ARG A 121 13.56 -8.69 -21.81
N PHE A 122 12.55 -8.16 -22.48
CA PHE A 122 11.20 -8.72 -22.43
C PHE A 122 11.01 -9.75 -23.55
N PRO A 123 10.31 -10.86 -23.27
CA PRO A 123 9.79 -11.75 -24.30
C PRO A 123 8.96 -11.00 -25.36
N SER A 124 8.91 -11.52 -26.58
CA SER A 124 8.23 -10.86 -27.71
C SER A 124 6.70 -10.81 -27.58
N ASP A 125 6.12 -11.70 -26.78
CA ASP A 125 4.70 -11.79 -26.45
C ASP A 125 4.24 -10.80 -25.37
N PHE A 126 5.17 -10.11 -24.69
CA PHE A 126 4.81 -9.09 -23.72
C PHE A 126 4.15 -7.88 -24.39
N THR A 127 2.95 -7.56 -23.92
CA THR A 127 2.25 -6.32 -24.30
C THR A 127 2.99 -5.10 -23.76
N SER A 128 2.76 -3.94 -24.39
CA SER A 128 3.33 -2.67 -23.93
C SER A 128 2.97 -2.36 -22.47
N ALA A 129 1.72 -2.64 -22.07
CA ALA A 129 1.25 -2.46 -20.70
C ALA A 129 1.99 -3.34 -19.69
N GLN A 130 2.21 -4.62 -20.01
CA GLN A 130 2.97 -5.53 -19.14
C GLN A 130 4.42 -5.06 -18.96
N LYS A 131 5.05 -4.57 -20.03
CA LYS A 131 6.41 -4.00 -19.96
C LYS A 131 6.44 -2.78 -19.06
N GLN A 132 5.49 -1.86 -19.23
CA GLN A 132 5.39 -0.66 -18.40
C GLN A 132 5.12 -0.96 -16.93
N ALA A 133 4.23 -1.90 -16.63
CA ALA A 133 3.96 -2.37 -15.27
C ALA A 133 5.20 -2.99 -14.64
N TYR A 134 5.88 -3.88 -15.36
CA TYR A 134 7.11 -4.50 -14.88
C TYR A 134 8.21 -3.46 -14.58
N LEU A 135 8.43 -2.53 -15.52
CA LEU A 135 9.41 -1.45 -15.35
C LEU A 135 9.04 -0.52 -14.19
N ALA A 136 7.75 -0.31 -13.93
CA ALA A 136 7.28 0.47 -12.80
C ALA A 136 7.60 -0.23 -11.47
N GLU A 137 7.34 -1.54 -11.35
CA GLU A 137 7.61 -2.30 -10.12
C GLU A 137 9.09 -2.36 -9.76
N HIS A 138 9.96 -2.35 -10.77
CA HIS A 138 11.41 -2.43 -10.60
C HIS A 138 12.11 -1.06 -10.72
N ASN A 139 11.36 0.04 -10.63
CA ASN A 139 11.94 1.36 -10.58
C ASN A 139 12.67 1.58 -9.25
N GLU A 140 13.94 1.99 -9.32
CA GLU A 140 14.82 2.13 -8.16
C GLU A 140 14.30 3.16 -7.15
N SER A 141 13.83 4.31 -7.62
CA SER A 141 13.27 5.38 -6.80
C SER A 141 12.00 4.90 -6.06
N LEU A 142 11.13 4.13 -6.74
CA LEU A 142 9.94 3.54 -6.14
C LEU A 142 10.29 2.50 -5.07
N THR A 143 11.17 1.54 -5.39
CA THR A 143 11.58 0.48 -4.45
C THR A 143 12.28 1.07 -3.23
N SER A 144 13.19 2.03 -3.44
CA SER A 144 13.90 2.71 -2.35
C SER A 144 12.97 3.56 -1.51
N GLY A 145 12.01 4.26 -2.14
CA GLY A 145 11.00 5.05 -1.45
C GLY A 145 10.09 4.21 -0.55
N ARG A 146 9.67 3.03 -1.03
CA ARG A 146 8.95 2.03 -0.21
C ARG A 146 9.77 1.55 0.97
N GLY A 147 11.04 1.20 0.74
CA GLY A 147 11.94 0.80 1.83
C GLY A 147 12.09 1.90 2.89
N ALA A 148 12.27 3.16 2.47
CA ALA A 148 12.30 4.30 3.39
C ALA A 148 10.99 4.48 4.16
N LEU A 149 9.84 4.25 3.52
CA LEU A 149 8.52 4.30 4.16
C LEU A 149 8.36 3.21 5.23
N GLU A 150 8.81 1.98 4.95
CA GLU A 150 8.80 0.86 5.89
C GLU A 150 9.71 1.10 7.10
N MET A 151 10.85 1.76 6.89
CA MET A 151 11.77 2.17 7.96
C MET A 151 11.28 3.37 8.77
N GLY A 152 10.15 3.98 8.39
CA GLY A 152 9.60 5.18 9.05
C GLY A 152 10.37 6.47 8.73
N ASN A 153 11.28 6.45 7.75
CA ASN A 153 11.98 7.64 7.28
C ASN A 153 11.10 8.37 6.26
N TYR A 154 10.08 9.06 6.76
CA TYR A 154 9.05 9.68 5.91
C TYR A 154 9.58 10.79 5.01
N SER A 155 10.57 11.58 5.44
CA SER A 155 11.14 12.64 4.60
C SER A 155 11.88 12.08 3.40
N GLU A 156 12.66 11.01 3.59
CA GLU A 156 13.38 10.36 2.49
C GLU A 156 12.43 9.57 1.59
N ALA A 157 11.43 8.91 2.17
CA ALA A 157 10.38 8.24 1.42
C ALA A 157 9.65 9.23 0.49
N GLU A 158 9.25 10.40 1.00
CA GLU A 158 8.57 11.42 0.20
C GLU A 158 9.44 11.88 -0.97
N ARG A 159 10.73 12.15 -0.73
CA ARG A 159 11.68 12.57 -1.77
C ARG A 159 11.81 11.53 -2.88
N LEU A 160 12.01 10.26 -2.51
CA LEU A 160 12.19 9.15 -3.45
C LEU A 160 10.92 8.84 -4.23
N LEU A 161 9.76 8.87 -3.58
CA LEU A 161 8.47 8.61 -4.24
C LEU A 161 8.08 9.74 -5.20
N LYS A 162 8.40 11.00 -4.88
CA LYS A 162 8.24 12.12 -5.83
C LYS A 162 9.16 11.96 -7.04
N ALA A 163 10.42 11.56 -6.84
CA ALA A 163 11.33 11.26 -7.94
C ALA A 163 10.79 10.13 -8.83
N ALA A 164 10.28 9.05 -8.24
CA ALA A 164 9.66 7.95 -8.98
C ALA A 164 8.47 8.42 -9.83
N TYR A 165 7.65 9.33 -9.31
CA TYR A 165 6.54 9.92 -10.06
C TYR A 165 7.03 10.76 -11.26
N GLU A 166 8.05 11.59 -11.07
CA GLU A 166 8.63 12.43 -12.13
C GLU A 166 9.28 11.56 -13.24
N GLU A 167 10.03 10.54 -12.85
CA GLU A 167 10.61 9.53 -13.75
C GLU A 167 9.53 8.73 -14.51
N GLY A 168 8.36 8.57 -13.89
CA GLY A 168 7.20 7.90 -14.46
C GLY A 168 6.48 8.66 -15.57
N THR A 169 6.98 9.81 -16.02
CA THR A 169 6.37 10.56 -17.13
C THR A 169 6.24 9.67 -18.38
N GLY A 170 5.00 9.32 -18.75
CA GLY A 170 4.71 8.41 -19.86
C GLY A 170 4.54 6.92 -19.47
N ASN A 171 4.68 6.59 -18.19
CA ASN A 171 4.36 5.29 -17.61
C ASN A 171 3.27 5.44 -16.53
N PRO A 172 1.99 5.24 -16.86
CA PRO A 172 0.90 5.44 -15.91
C PRO A 172 0.98 4.51 -14.69
N PHE A 173 1.59 3.32 -14.82
CA PHE A 173 1.81 2.39 -13.71
C PHE A 173 2.73 2.99 -12.65
N LEU A 174 3.88 3.52 -13.07
CA LEU A 174 4.85 4.12 -12.14
C LEU A 174 4.27 5.35 -11.45
N MET A 175 3.55 6.19 -12.21
CA MET A 175 2.87 7.37 -11.66
C MET A 175 1.85 6.99 -10.58
N ALA A 176 1.04 5.96 -10.83
CA ALA A 176 0.03 5.53 -9.86
C ALA A 176 0.66 4.83 -8.65
N TYR A 177 1.66 3.98 -8.83
CA TYR A 177 2.32 3.33 -7.70
C TYR A 177 2.98 4.38 -6.80
N ALA A 178 3.74 5.32 -7.38
CA ALA A 178 4.36 6.40 -6.62
C ALA A 178 3.33 7.24 -5.84
N MET A 179 2.23 7.65 -6.49
CA MET A 179 1.19 8.44 -5.83
C MET A 179 0.39 7.63 -4.78
N GLY A 180 0.20 6.33 -4.98
CA GLY A 180 -0.41 5.45 -3.98
C GLY A 180 0.43 5.31 -2.71
N GLU A 181 1.75 5.18 -2.85
CA GLU A 181 2.67 5.20 -1.71
C GLU A 181 2.70 6.57 -1.01
N LEU A 182 2.66 7.67 -1.78
CA LEU A 182 2.56 9.02 -1.21
C LEU A 182 1.24 9.23 -0.46
N CYS A 183 0.12 8.69 -0.93
CA CYS A 183 -1.14 8.69 -0.18
C CYS A 183 -0.96 7.99 1.18
N SER A 184 -0.35 6.80 1.16
CA SER A 184 -0.10 6.02 2.38
C SER A 184 0.82 6.76 3.36
N LEU A 185 1.83 7.47 2.84
CA LEU A 185 2.73 8.31 3.63
C LEU A 185 1.97 9.48 4.26
N TYR A 186 1.22 10.25 3.45
CA TYR A 186 0.49 11.42 3.92
C TYR A 186 -0.62 11.07 4.92
N GLU A 187 -1.24 9.90 4.77
CA GLU A 187 -2.16 9.36 5.78
C GLU A 187 -1.45 9.07 7.10
N LYS A 188 -0.27 8.42 7.07
CA LYS A 188 0.51 8.09 8.29
C LYS A 188 0.96 9.32 9.05
N ILE A 189 1.33 10.40 8.37
CA ILE A 189 1.78 11.65 9.01
C ILE A 189 0.61 12.60 9.33
N GLY A 190 -0.59 12.31 8.83
CA GLY A 190 -1.79 13.13 9.04
C GLY A 190 -1.86 14.41 8.19
N ASP A 191 -1.08 14.51 7.10
CA ASP A 191 -1.14 15.65 6.18
C ASP A 191 -2.27 15.46 5.16
N LEU A 192 -3.48 15.87 5.57
CA LEU A 192 -4.69 15.74 4.77
C LEU A 192 -4.65 16.55 3.46
N LYS A 193 -3.89 17.67 3.44
CA LYS A 193 -3.81 18.53 2.25
C LYS A 193 -2.92 17.89 1.19
N ALA A 194 -1.77 17.38 1.61
CA ALA A 194 -0.87 16.65 0.72
C ALA A 194 -1.52 15.34 0.24
N LEU A 195 -2.23 14.63 1.12
CA LEU A 195 -3.02 13.45 0.77
C LEU A 195 -4.04 13.76 -0.33
N GLU A 196 -4.80 14.86 -0.21
CA GLU A 196 -5.77 15.23 -1.24
C GLU A 196 -5.12 15.50 -2.60
N GLY A 197 -3.97 16.17 -2.60
CA GLY A 197 -3.20 16.42 -3.83
C GLY A 197 -2.71 15.12 -4.47
N ALA A 198 -2.08 14.25 -3.68
CA ALA A 198 -1.57 12.96 -4.14
C ALA A 198 -2.69 12.05 -4.67
N PHE A 199 -3.83 12.03 -3.98
CA PHE A 199 -4.96 11.19 -4.35
C PHE A 199 -5.60 11.62 -5.67
N LYS A 200 -5.64 12.92 -5.98
CA LYS A 200 -6.08 13.43 -7.29
C LYS A 200 -5.18 12.94 -8.41
N LEU A 201 -3.87 13.04 -8.24
CA LEU A 201 -2.89 12.57 -9.22
C LEU A 201 -2.92 11.04 -9.36
N TYR A 202 -3.14 10.32 -8.26
CA TYR A 202 -3.35 8.87 -8.27
C TYR A 202 -4.55 8.47 -9.13
N MET A 203 -5.71 9.10 -8.92
CA MET A 203 -6.91 8.83 -9.72
C MET A 203 -6.69 9.12 -11.21
N GLU A 204 -5.97 10.19 -11.54
CA GLU A 204 -5.62 10.52 -12.93
C GLU A 204 -4.73 9.46 -13.56
N ALA A 205 -3.71 8.98 -12.82
CA ALA A 205 -2.81 7.94 -13.29
C ALA A 205 -3.53 6.60 -13.52
N ILE A 206 -4.42 6.21 -12.60
CA ILE A 206 -5.28 5.02 -12.75
C ILE A 206 -6.20 5.15 -13.98
N GLY A 207 -6.74 6.34 -14.23
CA GLY A 207 -7.56 6.61 -15.42
C GLY A 207 -6.82 6.44 -16.75
N LYS A 208 -5.49 6.51 -16.74
CA LYS A 208 -4.63 6.29 -17.92
C LYS A 208 -4.19 4.84 -18.08
N MET A 209 -4.44 3.97 -17.10
CA MET A 209 -4.09 2.55 -17.20
C MET A 209 -5.08 1.79 -18.09
N PRO A 210 -4.67 0.66 -18.69
CA PRO A 210 -5.60 -0.24 -19.35
C PRO A 210 -6.58 -0.91 -18.37
N GLU A 211 -7.80 -1.18 -18.81
CA GLU A 211 -8.86 -1.77 -17.97
C GLU A 211 -8.45 -3.12 -17.34
N GLY A 212 -7.75 -3.97 -18.09
CA GLY A 212 -7.24 -5.26 -17.58
C GLY A 212 -6.23 -5.15 -16.43
N PHE A 213 -5.73 -3.95 -16.16
CA PHE A 213 -4.82 -3.64 -15.05
C PHE A 213 -5.48 -2.80 -13.96
N GLY A 214 -6.82 -2.78 -13.90
CA GLY A 214 -7.56 -1.96 -12.95
C GLY A 214 -7.67 -0.49 -13.37
N GLY A 215 -7.32 -0.18 -14.63
CA GLY A 215 -7.63 1.10 -15.24
C GLY A 215 -9.13 1.30 -15.38
N GLY A 216 -9.55 2.57 -15.36
CA GLY A 216 -10.96 2.91 -15.43
C GLY A 216 -11.24 4.26 -14.77
N ASN A 217 -12.51 4.63 -14.68
CA ASN A 217 -12.89 5.94 -14.15
C ASN A 217 -12.97 5.95 -12.62
N LEU A 218 -11.83 5.73 -11.97
CA LEU A 218 -11.73 5.79 -10.50
C LEU A 218 -12.17 7.16 -9.98
N GLY A 219 -11.86 8.23 -10.70
CA GLY A 219 -12.31 9.59 -10.37
C GLY A 219 -13.84 9.70 -10.25
N ALA A 220 -14.59 9.14 -11.20
CA ALA A 220 -16.05 9.11 -11.13
C ALA A 220 -16.56 8.24 -9.97
N ALA A 221 -15.97 7.08 -9.73
CA ALA A 221 -16.36 6.20 -8.62
C ALA A 221 -16.18 6.90 -7.26
N VAL A 222 -15.02 7.52 -7.05
CA VAL A 222 -14.71 8.29 -5.83
C VAL A 222 -15.64 9.49 -5.70
N ARG A 223 -15.87 10.25 -6.78
CA ARG A 223 -16.80 11.38 -6.78
C ARG A 223 -18.19 10.94 -6.37
N ASN A 224 -18.69 9.85 -6.96
CA ASN A 224 -20.01 9.31 -6.64
C ASN A 224 -20.10 8.91 -5.17
N ALA A 225 -19.08 8.24 -4.63
CA ALA A 225 -19.03 7.88 -3.21
C ALA A 225 -19.05 9.12 -2.29
N PHE A 226 -18.29 10.16 -2.63
CA PHE A 226 -18.28 11.41 -1.88
C PHE A 226 -19.64 12.12 -1.90
N MET A 227 -20.27 12.20 -3.08
CA MET A 227 -21.60 12.80 -3.22
C MET A 227 -22.67 11.99 -2.48
N SER A 228 -22.62 10.66 -2.53
CA SER A 228 -23.51 9.80 -1.74
C SER A 228 -23.36 10.04 -0.23
N LEU A 229 -22.13 10.26 0.26
CA LEU A 229 -21.90 10.61 1.67
C LEU A 229 -22.48 12.00 2.02
N LYS A 230 -22.38 13.00 1.13
CA LYS A 230 -23.04 14.31 1.32
C LYS A 230 -24.56 14.16 1.41
N THR A 231 -25.17 13.45 0.47
CA THR A 231 -26.62 13.17 0.47
C THR A 231 -27.05 12.41 1.72
N LEU A 232 -26.25 11.44 2.17
CA LEU A 232 -26.54 10.70 3.41
C LEU A 232 -26.52 11.63 4.63
N ARG A 233 -25.52 12.52 4.73
CA ARG A 233 -25.47 13.51 5.81
C ARG A 233 -26.72 14.39 5.83
N GLU A 234 -27.17 14.89 4.69
CA GLU A 234 -28.37 15.71 4.57
C GLU A 234 -29.65 14.95 4.98
N SER A 235 -29.73 13.65 4.63
CA SER A 235 -30.81 12.76 5.04
C SER A 235 -30.83 12.52 6.55
N VAL A 236 -29.65 12.36 7.18
CA VAL A 236 -29.50 12.22 8.63
C VAL A 236 -29.86 13.52 9.35
N ALA A 237 -29.33 14.65 8.90
CA ALA A 237 -29.62 15.97 9.48
C ALA A 237 -31.11 16.35 9.37
N SER A 238 -31.81 15.86 8.34
CA SER A 238 -33.26 16.05 8.19
C SER A 238 -34.12 15.03 8.96
N GLY A 239 -33.52 14.17 9.79
CA GLY A 239 -34.21 13.19 10.63
C GLY A 239 -34.78 11.98 9.87
N ARG A 240 -34.44 11.80 8.58
CA ARG A 240 -34.95 10.70 7.75
C ARG A 240 -34.12 9.43 7.86
N ALA A 241 -32.89 9.50 8.36
CA ALA A 241 -31.99 8.34 8.47
C ALA A 241 -32.10 7.57 9.80
N SER A 242 -32.53 8.24 10.87
CA SER A 242 -32.75 7.63 12.19
C SER A 242 -33.86 6.55 12.16
N SER A 243 -34.83 6.66 11.25
CA SER A 243 -35.87 5.66 11.02
C SER A 243 -35.38 4.39 10.32
N TYR A 244 -34.35 4.48 9.46
CA TYR A 244 -33.80 3.30 8.77
C TYR A 244 -32.88 2.46 9.68
N VAL A 245 -32.10 3.10 10.56
CA VAL A 245 -31.22 2.38 11.50
C VAL A 245 -32.02 1.70 12.63
N ALA A 246 -33.13 2.30 13.06
CA ALA A 246 -34.03 1.69 14.05
C ALA A 246 -34.68 0.38 13.55
N GLN A 247 -34.85 0.21 12.22
CA GLN A 247 -35.38 -1.03 11.65
C GLN A 247 -34.34 -2.15 11.55
N ASP A 248 -33.06 -1.82 11.31
CA ASP A 248 -32.00 -2.81 11.06
C ASP A 248 -31.32 -3.32 12.35
N GLN A 249 -31.46 -2.58 13.46
CA GLN A 249 -30.98 -2.99 14.79
C GLN A 249 -31.71 -4.21 15.37
N ILE A 250 -32.85 -4.63 14.81
CA ILE A 250 -33.57 -5.83 15.24
C ILE A 250 -32.76 -7.11 14.91
N THR A 251 -31.76 -7.02 14.04
CA THR A 251 -31.07 -8.19 13.44
C THR A 251 -29.55 -8.24 13.61
N SER A 252 -28.90 -7.24 14.20
CA SER A 252 -27.43 -7.17 14.31
C SER A 252 -26.92 -7.21 15.76
N SER A 253 -25.88 -8.01 15.99
CA SER A 253 -25.19 -8.20 17.28
C SER A 253 -24.27 -7.03 17.68
N MET A 254 -24.16 -5.98 16.87
CA MET A 254 -23.50 -4.72 17.23
C MET A 254 -24.45 -3.53 16.99
N PRO A 255 -24.99 -2.91 18.07
CA PRO A 255 -25.88 -1.76 17.92
C PRO A 255 -25.05 -0.52 17.53
N ILE A 256 -25.15 -0.09 16.28
CA ILE A 256 -24.70 1.25 15.87
C ILE A 256 -25.70 2.24 16.47
N LEU A 257 -25.30 3.02 17.48
CA LEU A 257 -26.19 3.98 18.09
C LEU A 257 -26.57 5.06 17.06
N PRO A 258 -27.86 5.45 16.95
CA PRO A 258 -28.27 6.52 16.05
C PRO A 258 -27.52 7.84 16.29
N SER A 259 -27.07 8.09 17.53
CA SER A 259 -26.25 9.23 17.93
C SER A 259 -24.85 9.25 17.29
N ASP A 260 -24.34 8.09 16.87
CA ASP A 260 -22.96 7.96 16.37
C ASP A 260 -22.88 8.10 14.85
N ILE A 261 -24.03 8.06 14.17
CA ILE A 261 -24.14 8.08 12.71
C ILE A 261 -23.72 9.44 12.16
N GLU A 262 -24.30 10.52 12.66
CA GLU A 262 -23.99 11.87 12.17
C GLU A 262 -22.53 12.26 12.45
N PRO A 263 -21.98 12.09 13.67
CA PRO A 263 -20.56 12.31 13.93
C PRO A 263 -19.65 11.42 13.07
N GLY A 264 -20.05 10.16 12.83
CA GLY A 264 -19.33 9.23 11.96
C GLY A 264 -19.27 9.72 10.51
N ILE A 265 -20.40 10.14 9.93
CA ILE A 265 -20.46 10.67 8.56
C ILE A 265 -19.68 11.98 8.44
N ILE A 266 -19.78 12.88 9.43
CA ILE A 266 -19.01 14.12 9.46
C ILE A 266 -17.51 13.81 9.49
N LYS A 267 -17.09 12.86 10.34
CA LYS A 267 -15.69 12.41 10.41
C LYS A 267 -15.24 11.84 9.07
N THR A 268 -16.01 10.94 8.48
CA THR A 268 -15.71 10.34 7.16
C THR A 268 -15.61 11.39 6.07
N LEU A 269 -16.56 12.35 5.99
CA LEU A 269 -16.50 13.44 5.02
C LEU A 269 -15.27 14.34 5.24
N LYS A 270 -14.87 14.58 6.50
CA LYS A 270 -13.66 15.35 6.83
C LYS A 270 -12.39 14.61 6.42
N THR A 271 -12.29 13.32 6.69
CA THR A 271 -11.10 12.51 6.36
C THR A 271 -11.12 11.93 4.96
N PHE A 272 -12.20 12.14 4.18
CA PHE A 272 -12.32 11.62 2.83
C PHE A 272 -11.16 12.14 1.95
N PRO A 273 -10.46 11.27 1.20
CA PRO A 273 -9.20 11.61 0.54
C PRO A 273 -9.32 12.59 -0.63
N ALA A 274 -10.52 12.84 -1.16
CA ALA A 274 -10.76 13.88 -2.16
C ALA A 274 -12.03 14.67 -1.89
N LYS A 275 -11.97 16.00 -1.98
CA LYS A 275 -13.16 16.85 -1.88
C LYS A 275 -13.70 17.16 -3.27
N PHE A 276 -15.01 17.17 -3.38
CA PHE A 276 -15.73 17.55 -4.59
C PHE A 276 -16.82 18.56 -4.24
N ASP A 277 -16.97 19.58 -5.08
CA ASP A 277 -18.07 20.53 -4.96
C ASP A 277 -19.39 19.89 -5.43
#